data_AF-A0A7C1DZA3-F1
#
_entry.id   AF-A0A7C1DZA3-F1
#
_cell.length_a   1.000
_cell.length_b   1.000
_cell.length_c   1.000
_cell.angle_alpha   90.00
_cell.angle_beta   90.00
_cell.angle_gamma   90.00
#
_symmetry.space_group_name_H-M   'P 1'
#
loop_
_entity.id
_entity.type
_entity.pdbx_description
1 polymer ?
#
loop_
_entity_poly.entity_id
_entity_poly.type
_entity_poly.pdbx_seq_one_letter_code
_entity_poly.pdbx_strand_id
1 'polypeptide(L)'
;MKVFLIAILTILAGISTLPAQRMPADGLGAPVFEETIGYFPGDSAGLSNLEVYLKIPYDRLQFLKVSDGYYASFEVLLAIYDGKRLISRFDRRDSVYAENYYETHSLERAAPAPYVMRNVPVGRYEIRMAVKDLESSREYSRRKDIAVPAFEKISEVQFSSIIPKSGGKFHRADAYPDVDSFEFEFEASIPKDAEGVIIAGIEDSWGLFISDTFSEVGAGSKRFSGSLPMPAEREFLFYAEFISNGESRGHAEKRITISNNRYSASAEDIEEVIDQLDLIGTRKEIREMRSA
;
A
#
# COMPACT_ATOMS: atom_id res chain seq x y z
N MET A 1 33.47 53.19 -60.25
CA MET A 1 32.85 51.99 -60.87
C MET A 1 33.40 50.76 -60.15
N LYS A 2 32.53 49.83 -59.71
CA LYS A 2 32.69 48.80 -58.63
C LYS A 2 32.63 49.43 -57.23
N VAL A 3 31.55 49.45 -56.45
CA VAL A 3 30.40 48.58 -56.15
C VAL A 3 30.78 47.21 -55.54
N PHE A 4 30.20 46.98 -54.34
CA PHE A 4 30.08 45.74 -53.56
C PHE A 4 31.28 45.23 -52.75
N LEU A 5 31.35 45.62 -51.47
CA LEU A 5 31.81 44.75 -50.38
C LEU A 5 31.13 45.16 -49.06
N ILE A 6 29.85 44.84 -48.92
CA ILE A 6 29.12 44.85 -47.65
C ILE A 6 28.40 43.49 -47.58
N ALA A 7 28.33 42.93 -46.37
CA ALA A 7 27.69 41.68 -45.96
C ALA A 7 28.62 40.45 -45.90
N ILE A 8 29.49 40.42 -44.88
CA ILE A 8 30.00 39.18 -44.30
C ILE A 8 29.57 39.15 -42.83
N LEU A 9 28.60 38.27 -42.57
CA LEU A 9 28.47 37.46 -41.35
C LEU A 9 28.17 38.15 -40.00
N THR A 10 27.01 38.80 -39.91
CA THR A 10 26.28 38.96 -38.63
C THR A 10 25.05 38.05 -38.61
N ILE A 11 25.25 36.74 -38.40
CA ILE A 11 24.19 35.83 -37.95
C ILE A 11 24.85 34.78 -37.04
N LEU A 12 25.13 35.15 -35.78
CA LEU A 12 25.44 34.19 -34.72
C LEU A 12 25.02 34.76 -33.36
N ALA A 13 23.72 34.95 -33.18
CA ALA A 13 23.10 35.23 -31.88
C ALA A 13 21.62 34.83 -31.93
N GLY A 14 21.36 33.57 -32.28
CA GLY A 14 20.06 32.93 -32.10
C GLY A 14 20.18 31.93 -30.95
N ILE A 15 20.21 32.44 -29.72
CA ILE A 15 20.03 31.61 -28.52
C ILE A 15 18.56 31.14 -28.57
N SER A 16 18.34 29.94 -29.10
CA SER A 16 17.05 29.27 -28.98
C SER A 16 16.90 28.77 -27.54
N THR A 17 16.56 29.67 -26.61
CA THR A 17 15.82 29.27 -25.41
C THR A 17 14.41 28.92 -25.87
N LEU A 18 14.23 27.70 -26.37
CA LEU A 18 12.89 27.14 -26.43
C LEU A 18 12.39 27.13 -24.98
N PRO A 19 11.26 27.78 -24.66
CA PRO A 19 10.63 27.52 -23.39
C PRO A 19 10.33 26.03 -23.37
N ALA A 20 10.92 25.31 -22.41
CA ALA A 20 10.49 23.96 -22.10
C ALA A 20 8.98 24.08 -21.85
N GLN A 21 8.18 23.58 -22.79
CA GLN A 21 6.74 23.42 -22.59
C GLN A 21 6.62 22.50 -21.38
N ARG A 22 6.37 23.10 -20.21
CA ARG A 22 5.77 22.38 -19.11
C ARG A 22 4.42 21.93 -19.65
N MET A 23 4.35 20.68 -20.07
CA MET A 23 3.08 20.03 -20.33
C MET A 23 2.19 20.28 -19.11
N PRO A 24 0.92 20.66 -19.31
CA PRO A 24 -0.03 20.74 -18.22
C PRO A 24 -0.01 19.39 -17.48
N ALA A 25 0.13 19.44 -16.15
CA ALA A 25 0.19 18.25 -15.30
C ALA A 25 -1.17 17.51 -15.18
N ASP A 26 -2.19 17.99 -15.88
CA ASP A 26 -3.54 17.43 -15.89
C ASP A 26 -3.82 16.87 -17.30
N GLY A 27 -3.48 15.60 -17.51
CA GLY A 27 -3.71 14.92 -18.80
C GLY A 27 -2.86 13.67 -19.08
N LEU A 28 -2.14 13.14 -18.10
CA LEU A 28 -1.49 11.82 -18.22
C LEU A 28 -2.53 10.76 -17.84
N GLY A 29 -2.53 9.63 -18.55
CA GLY A 29 -3.51 8.55 -18.40
C GLY A 29 -3.61 7.97 -16.98
N ALA A 30 -4.41 6.91 -16.84
CA ALA A 30 -4.59 6.20 -15.57
C ALA A 30 -3.25 6.03 -14.82
N PRO A 31 -3.24 6.17 -13.48
CA PRO A 31 -1.99 6.38 -12.78
C PRO A 31 -1.08 5.16 -12.94
N VAL A 32 0.20 5.45 -13.12
CA VAL A 32 1.19 4.50 -13.64
C VAL A 32 1.69 3.51 -12.57
N PHE A 33 1.13 3.58 -11.37
CA PHE A 33 1.34 2.67 -10.25
C PHE A 33 0.04 2.52 -9.46
N GLU A 34 -0.08 1.39 -8.77
CA GLU A 34 -1.13 1.11 -7.79
C GLU A 34 -0.61 1.37 -6.38
N GLU A 35 -1.52 1.78 -5.48
CA GLU A 35 -1.20 2.03 -4.08
C GLU A 35 -2.23 1.44 -3.12
N THR A 36 -1.72 0.93 -2.01
CA THR A 36 -2.51 0.50 -0.84
C THR A 36 -1.95 1.23 0.38
N ILE A 37 -2.82 1.78 1.24
CA ILE A 37 -2.39 2.58 2.39
C ILE A 37 -2.88 1.94 3.68
N GLY A 38 -1.94 1.43 4.46
CA GLY A 38 -2.19 0.91 5.79
C GLY A 38 -1.98 1.94 6.89
N TYR A 39 -2.86 1.93 7.89
CA TYR A 39 -2.72 2.69 9.13
C TYR A 39 -2.43 1.76 10.30
N PHE A 40 -1.41 2.12 11.08
CA PHE A 40 -0.90 1.37 12.22
C PHE A 40 -0.76 2.29 13.44
N PRO A 41 -0.83 1.76 14.67
CA PRO A 41 -0.58 2.54 15.88
C PRO A 41 0.78 3.24 15.83
N GLY A 42 0.80 4.53 16.19
CA GLY A 42 2.03 5.32 16.34
C GLY A 42 2.67 5.17 17.72
N ASP A 43 3.70 5.98 17.97
CA ASP A 43 4.45 5.91 19.24
C ASP A 43 3.66 6.47 20.44
N SER A 44 2.58 7.21 20.19
CA SER A 44 1.77 7.88 21.21
C SER A 44 0.30 7.94 20.78
N ALA A 45 -0.60 8.12 21.76
CA ALA A 45 -2.03 8.26 21.50
C ALA A 45 -2.32 9.40 20.51
N GLY A 46 -3.20 9.14 19.54
CA GLY A 46 -3.54 10.10 18.49
C GLY A 46 -2.51 10.25 17.36
N LEU A 47 -1.44 9.44 17.37
CA LEU A 47 -0.49 9.32 16.28
C LEU A 47 -0.65 7.96 15.59
N SER A 48 -0.44 7.95 14.27
CA SER A 48 -0.48 6.75 13.45
C SER A 48 0.77 6.64 12.60
N ASN A 49 1.24 5.42 12.37
CA ASN A 49 2.17 5.14 11.28
C ASN A 49 1.35 4.83 10.03
N LEU A 50 1.74 5.42 8.90
CA LEU A 50 1.18 5.11 7.59
C LEU A 50 2.19 4.25 6.84
N GLU A 51 1.77 3.09 6.37
CA GLU A 51 2.55 2.28 5.45
C GLU A 51 1.93 2.37 4.07
N VAL A 52 2.69 2.92 3.11
CA VAL A 52 2.28 3.00 1.72
C VAL A 52 2.94 1.87 0.96
N TYR A 53 2.12 1.02 0.37
CA TYR A 53 2.53 -0.05 -0.53
C TYR A 53 2.33 0.45 -1.94
N LEU A 54 3.37 0.36 -2.77
CA LEU A 54 3.30 0.75 -4.17
C LEU A 54 3.60 -0.47 -5.03
N LYS A 55 2.78 -0.71 -6.04
CA LYS A 55 3.08 -1.68 -7.10
C LYS A 55 3.40 -0.91 -8.38
N ILE A 56 4.64 -0.99 -8.85
CA ILE A 56 5.14 -0.23 -10.00
C ILE A 56 5.39 -1.21 -11.16
N PRO A 57 4.63 -1.16 -12.26
CA PRO A 57 4.81 -2.08 -13.38
C PRO A 57 6.19 -1.93 -14.02
N TYR A 58 6.80 -3.05 -14.42
CA TYR A 58 8.16 -3.06 -14.98
C TYR A 58 8.26 -2.26 -16.28
N ASP A 59 7.22 -2.28 -17.13
CA ASP A 59 7.17 -1.51 -18.38
C ASP A 59 7.20 0.03 -18.18
N ARG A 60 7.11 0.48 -16.92
CA ARG A 60 7.18 1.90 -16.52
C ARG A 60 8.55 2.34 -16.03
N LEU A 61 9.44 1.38 -15.79
CA LEU A 61 10.83 1.61 -15.41
C LEU A 61 11.75 1.40 -16.61
N GLN A 62 12.80 2.20 -16.71
CA GLN A 62 13.84 1.99 -17.70
C GLN A 62 14.93 1.07 -17.14
N PHE A 63 14.98 -0.15 -17.66
CA PHE A 63 15.99 -1.12 -17.29
C PHE A 63 17.30 -0.93 -18.07
N LEU A 64 18.43 -1.01 -17.37
CA LEU A 64 19.77 -1.09 -17.93
C LEU A 64 20.25 -2.53 -17.90
N LYS A 65 20.88 -2.97 -18.99
CA LYS A 65 21.50 -4.29 -19.05
C LYS A 65 22.78 -4.31 -18.22
N VAL A 66 22.89 -5.30 -17.33
CA VAL A 66 24.09 -5.61 -16.53
C VAL A 66 24.61 -7.01 -16.91
N SER A 67 25.71 -7.46 -16.30
CA SER A 67 26.39 -8.71 -16.67
C SER A 67 25.51 -9.96 -16.57
N ASP A 68 24.60 -9.98 -15.60
CA ASP A 68 23.81 -11.11 -15.18
C ASP A 68 22.30 -10.92 -15.41
N GLY A 69 21.86 -9.73 -15.82
CA GLY A 69 20.44 -9.43 -16.02
C GLY A 69 20.17 -7.98 -16.37
N TYR A 70 19.10 -7.44 -15.82
CA TYR A 70 18.62 -6.09 -16.06
C TYR A 70 18.28 -5.42 -14.73
N TYR A 71 18.62 -4.14 -14.60
CA TYR A 71 18.46 -3.38 -13.36
C TYR A 71 17.77 -2.05 -13.64
N ALA A 72 16.83 -1.66 -12.78
CA ALA A 72 16.20 -0.35 -12.82
C ALA A 72 16.15 0.26 -11.42
N SER A 73 16.31 1.58 -11.34
CA SER A 73 16.32 2.31 -10.08
C SER A 73 15.23 3.37 -10.08
N PHE A 74 14.62 3.61 -8.94
CA PHE A 74 13.60 4.64 -8.82
C PHE A 74 13.64 5.33 -7.46
N GLU A 75 13.09 6.53 -7.41
CA GLU A 75 12.92 7.32 -6.20
C GLU A 75 11.43 7.47 -5.92
N VAL A 76 11.03 7.13 -4.69
CA VAL A 76 9.66 7.34 -4.21
C VAL A 76 9.65 8.53 -3.27
N LEU A 77 8.74 9.47 -3.52
CA LEU A 77 8.45 10.62 -2.67
C LEU A 77 7.01 10.53 -2.17
N LEU A 78 6.84 10.54 -0.85
CA LEU A 78 5.55 10.66 -0.19
C LEU A 78 5.50 11.96 0.59
N ALA A 79 4.40 12.69 0.48
CA ALA A 79 4.19 13.94 1.21
C ALA A 79 2.74 14.09 1.65
N ILE A 80 2.52 14.33 2.94
CA ILE A 80 1.20 14.53 3.54
C ILE A 80 0.96 16.01 3.76
N TYR A 81 -0.18 16.51 3.32
CA TYR A 81 -0.59 17.90 3.42
C TYR A 81 -1.90 18.08 4.17
N ASP A 82 -1.94 19.12 5.01
CA ASP A 82 -3.16 19.69 5.57
C ASP A 82 -3.42 21.03 4.86
N GLY A 83 -4.25 20.97 3.81
CA GLY A 83 -4.41 22.08 2.86
C GLY A 83 -3.08 22.42 2.16
N LYS A 84 -2.48 23.58 2.50
CA LYS A 84 -1.18 24.01 1.96
C LYS A 84 0.00 23.68 2.86
N ARG A 85 -0.26 23.22 4.09
CA ARG A 85 0.77 22.94 5.10
C ARG A 85 1.31 21.53 4.91
N LEU A 86 2.62 21.40 4.71
CA LEU A 86 3.29 20.10 4.73
C LEU A 86 3.34 19.58 6.17
N ILE A 87 2.83 18.36 6.38
CA ILE A 87 2.81 17.68 7.67
C ILE A 87 3.99 16.73 7.80
N SER A 88 4.21 15.90 6.78
CA SER A 88 5.28 14.92 6.76
C SER A 88 5.75 14.67 5.34
N ARG A 89 7.03 14.33 5.19
CA ARG A 89 7.67 14.00 3.92
C ARG A 89 8.57 12.79 4.12
N PHE A 90 8.56 11.90 3.16
CA PHE A 90 9.42 10.73 3.11
C PHE A 90 9.94 10.57 1.67
N ASP A 91 11.24 10.30 1.53
CA ASP A 91 11.84 9.93 0.25
C ASP A 91 12.79 8.74 0.42
N ARG A 92 12.74 7.80 -0.52
CA ARG A 92 13.61 6.63 -0.55
C ARG A 92 13.92 6.25 -1.99
N ARG A 93 15.18 5.88 -2.24
CA ARG A 93 15.60 5.24 -3.48
C ARG A 93 15.52 3.73 -3.33
N ASP A 94 15.01 3.09 -4.36
CA ASP A 94 14.84 1.65 -4.42
C ASP A 94 15.23 1.15 -5.82
N SER A 95 15.29 -0.16 -5.96
CA SER A 95 15.67 -0.77 -7.22
C SER A 95 15.11 -2.16 -7.40
N VAL A 96 14.94 -2.56 -8.65
CA VAL A 96 14.53 -3.91 -9.02
C VAL A 96 15.48 -4.54 -10.02
N TYR A 97 15.52 -5.85 -9.97
CA TYR A 97 16.30 -6.70 -10.84
C TYR A 97 15.38 -7.63 -11.62
N ALA A 98 15.65 -7.79 -12.90
CA ALA A 98 15.01 -8.74 -13.79
C ALA A 98 16.08 -9.67 -14.37
N GLU A 99 15.85 -10.97 -14.35
CA GLU A 99 16.80 -11.98 -14.80
C GLU A 99 16.99 -11.93 -16.32
N ASN A 100 15.93 -11.58 -17.06
CA ASN A 100 15.95 -11.57 -18.51
C ASN A 100 15.16 -10.39 -19.11
N TYR A 101 15.32 -10.20 -20.43
CA TYR A 101 14.70 -9.07 -21.13
C TYR A 101 13.17 -9.15 -21.13
N TYR A 102 12.60 -10.35 -21.16
CA TYR A 102 11.15 -10.52 -21.22
C TYR A 102 10.49 -10.05 -19.92
N GLU A 103 11.12 -10.33 -18.77
CA GLU A 103 10.68 -9.82 -17.47
C GLU A 103 10.62 -8.29 -17.45
N THR A 104 11.57 -7.57 -18.07
CA THR A 104 11.53 -6.09 -18.11
C THR A 104 10.29 -5.49 -18.80
N HIS A 105 9.51 -6.32 -19.51
CA HIS A 105 8.27 -5.96 -20.19
C HIS A 105 7.05 -6.72 -19.64
N SER A 106 7.22 -7.49 -18.57
CA SER A 106 6.12 -8.26 -17.99
C SER A 106 5.10 -7.33 -17.33
N LEU A 107 3.89 -7.86 -17.14
CA LEU A 107 2.89 -7.22 -16.27
C LEU A 107 3.25 -7.35 -14.78
N GLU A 108 4.40 -7.94 -14.45
CA GLU A 108 4.87 -8.00 -13.08
C GLU A 108 5.14 -6.58 -12.56
N ARG A 109 4.91 -6.42 -11.27
CA ARG A 109 5.02 -5.15 -10.60
C ARG A 109 6.15 -5.24 -9.59
N ALA A 110 7.02 -4.25 -9.59
CA ALA A 110 7.92 -4.01 -8.48
C ALA A 110 7.07 -3.77 -7.23
N ALA A 111 7.23 -4.63 -6.23
CA ALA A 111 6.57 -4.53 -4.93
C ALA A 111 7.62 -4.31 -3.84
N PRO A 112 8.24 -3.11 -3.76
CA PRO A 112 9.21 -2.79 -2.73
C PRO A 112 8.59 -2.93 -1.32
N ALA A 113 9.47 -3.06 -0.32
CA ALA A 113 9.05 -3.00 1.08
C ALA A 113 8.23 -1.72 1.35
N PRO A 114 7.26 -1.73 2.28
CA PRO A 114 6.42 -0.58 2.54
C PRO A 114 7.22 0.68 2.84
N TYR A 115 6.66 1.80 2.43
CA TYR A 115 7.18 3.12 2.76
C TYR A 115 6.47 3.64 4.01
N VAL A 116 7.22 3.73 5.11
CA VAL A 116 6.66 4.01 6.44
C VAL A 116 6.79 5.50 6.78
N MET A 117 5.66 6.20 6.83
CA MET A 117 5.56 7.56 7.36
C MET A 117 5.13 7.49 8.82
N ARG A 118 6.05 7.80 9.74
CA ARG A 118 5.81 7.64 11.18
C ARG A 118 5.08 8.81 11.81
N ASN A 119 4.31 8.50 12.85
CA ASN A 119 3.74 9.48 13.78
C ASN A 119 2.92 10.61 13.13
N VAL A 120 2.14 10.27 12.11
CA VAL A 120 1.19 11.18 11.49
C VAL A 120 0.00 11.40 12.44
N PRO A 121 -0.34 12.65 12.79
CA PRO A 121 -1.47 12.91 13.69
C PRO A 121 -2.80 12.49 13.07
N VAL A 122 -3.76 12.07 13.90
CA VAL A 122 -5.16 11.84 13.49
C VAL A 122 -5.71 13.06 12.75
N GLY A 123 -6.41 12.84 11.63
CA GLY A 123 -6.97 13.93 10.84
C GLY A 123 -7.31 13.56 9.41
N ARG A 124 -7.73 14.56 8.63
CA ARG A 124 -7.96 14.44 7.17
C ARG A 124 -6.85 15.19 6.44
N TYR A 125 -6.27 14.55 5.43
CA TYR A 125 -5.12 15.07 4.70
C TYR A 125 -5.20 14.72 3.22
N GLU A 126 -4.37 15.38 2.42
CA GLU A 126 -4.02 14.95 1.07
C GLU A 126 -2.64 14.27 1.14
N ILE A 127 -2.52 13.02 0.68
CA ILE A 127 -1.22 12.41 0.41
C ILE A 127 -0.87 12.58 -1.07
N ARG A 128 0.34 13.05 -1.33
CA ARG A 128 0.96 13.10 -2.66
C ARG A 128 2.03 12.05 -2.74
N MET A 129 1.95 11.23 -3.78
CA MET A 129 2.86 10.13 -4.06
C MET A 129 3.49 10.42 -5.41
N ALA A 130 4.82 10.31 -5.50
CA ALA A 130 5.53 10.40 -6.76
C ALA A 130 6.57 9.29 -6.87
N VAL A 131 6.68 8.70 -8.05
CA VAL A 131 7.69 7.71 -8.42
C VAL A 131 8.47 8.28 -9.58
N LYS A 132 9.79 8.39 -9.41
CA LYS A 132 10.70 8.87 -10.44
C LYS A 132 11.67 7.77 -10.85
N ASP A 133 11.57 7.36 -12.10
CA ASP A 133 12.54 6.48 -12.76
C ASP A 133 13.86 7.24 -12.91
N LEU A 134 14.95 6.71 -12.33
CA LEU A 134 16.23 7.41 -12.27
C LEU A 134 17.00 7.33 -13.59
N GLU A 135 16.75 6.30 -14.39
CA GLU A 135 17.40 6.09 -15.68
C GLU A 135 16.77 6.96 -16.78
N SER A 136 15.44 7.05 -16.81
CA SER A 136 14.73 7.87 -17.81
C SER A 136 14.41 9.29 -17.35
N SER A 137 14.54 9.56 -16.04
CA SER A 137 14.03 10.79 -15.39
C SER A 137 12.52 11.01 -15.52
N ARG A 138 11.75 10.02 -16.01
CA ARG A 138 10.29 10.10 -16.03
C ARG A 138 9.76 10.08 -14.60
N GLU A 139 8.75 10.91 -14.34
CA GLU A 139 8.09 11.01 -13.05
C GLU A 139 6.59 10.78 -13.22
N TYR A 140 6.05 9.97 -12.31
CA TYR A 140 4.63 9.69 -12.21
C TYR A 140 4.15 10.14 -10.83
N SER A 141 2.98 10.76 -10.75
CA SER A 141 2.45 11.22 -9.47
C SER A 141 0.95 10.98 -9.32
N ARG A 142 0.51 10.81 -8.08
CA ARG A 142 -0.89 10.62 -7.69
C ARG A 142 -1.17 11.42 -6.42
N ARG A 143 -2.41 11.91 -6.29
CA ARG A 143 -2.92 12.54 -5.06
C ARG A 143 -4.13 11.74 -4.57
N LYS A 144 -4.22 11.53 -3.27
CA LYS A 144 -5.34 10.82 -2.63
C LYS A 144 -5.71 11.54 -1.34
N ASP A 145 -7.01 11.76 -1.13
CA ASP A 145 -7.51 12.21 0.17
C ASP A 145 -7.49 11.02 1.13
N ILE A 146 -6.95 11.23 2.34
CA ILE A 146 -6.81 10.20 3.36
C ILE A 146 -7.41 10.68 4.69
N ALA A 147 -7.93 9.74 5.47
CA ALA A 147 -8.43 9.97 6.82
C ALA A 147 -7.62 9.10 7.79
N VAL A 148 -6.65 9.72 8.45
CA VAL A 148 -5.78 9.05 9.43
C VAL A 148 -6.61 8.80 10.69
N PRO A 149 -6.81 7.53 11.11
CA PRO A 149 -7.65 7.21 12.26
C PRO A 149 -6.97 7.54 13.59
N ALA A 150 -7.77 7.70 14.64
CA ALA A 150 -7.25 7.75 16.00
C ALA A 150 -7.01 6.33 16.52
N PHE A 151 -5.83 6.11 17.08
CA PHE A 151 -5.52 4.98 17.95
C PHE A 151 -5.55 5.50 19.39
N GLU A 152 -6.67 5.27 20.08
CA GLU A 152 -7.04 6.04 21.30
C GLU A 152 -6.20 5.67 22.53
N LYS A 153 -5.71 4.43 22.66
CA LYS A 153 -4.93 3.99 23.82
C LYS A 153 -3.93 2.87 23.50
N ILE A 154 -2.65 3.12 23.78
CA ILE A 154 -1.59 2.07 23.78
C ILE A 154 -1.90 0.98 24.82
N SER A 155 -2.79 1.24 25.79
CA SER A 155 -3.13 0.34 26.90
C SER A 155 -4.19 -0.74 26.57
N GLU A 156 -4.75 -0.74 25.36
CA GLU A 156 -5.76 -1.72 24.91
C GLU A 156 -5.26 -2.44 23.65
N VAL A 157 -5.72 -3.66 23.40
CA VAL A 157 -5.42 -4.37 22.15
C VAL A 157 -6.01 -3.58 20.99
N GLN A 158 -5.22 -3.33 19.96
CA GLN A 158 -5.66 -2.59 18.78
C GLN A 158 -5.36 -3.36 17.51
N PHE A 159 -6.26 -3.23 16.53
CA PHE A 159 -6.06 -3.72 15.17
C PHE A 159 -5.60 -2.59 14.25
N SER A 160 -4.54 -2.86 13.49
CA SER A 160 -4.17 -2.03 12.35
C SER A 160 -5.08 -2.30 11.14
N SER A 161 -4.73 -1.69 10.01
CA SER A 161 -5.31 -2.04 8.71
C SER A 161 -4.92 -3.47 8.31
N ILE A 162 -5.82 -4.16 7.61
CA ILE A 162 -5.54 -5.46 7.00
C ILE A 162 -5.05 -5.15 5.60
N ILE A 163 -3.81 -5.54 5.30
CA ILE A 163 -3.13 -5.25 4.04
C ILE A 163 -3.10 -6.53 3.21
N PRO A 164 -3.89 -6.60 2.13
CA PRO A 164 -3.70 -7.66 1.16
C PRO A 164 -2.33 -7.52 0.46
N LYS A 165 -1.58 -8.62 0.31
CA LYS A 165 -0.22 -8.63 -0.26
C LYS A 165 -0.19 -9.17 -1.68
N SER A 166 -0.87 -10.29 -1.91
CA SER A 166 -0.75 -11.08 -3.13
C SER A 166 -1.92 -12.02 -3.25
N GLY A 167 -2.29 -12.33 -4.49
CA GLY A 167 -3.15 -13.44 -4.81
C GLY A 167 -2.38 -14.69 -5.17
N GLY A 168 -2.86 -15.85 -4.74
CA GLY A 168 -2.23 -17.13 -5.02
C GLY A 168 -3.18 -18.29 -4.84
N LYS A 169 -2.74 -19.48 -5.25
CA LYS A 169 -3.47 -20.72 -4.98
C LYS A 169 -3.18 -21.17 -3.56
N PHE A 170 -4.22 -21.31 -2.75
CA PHE A 170 -4.10 -21.92 -1.43
C PHE A 170 -3.87 -23.41 -1.61
N HIS A 171 -2.71 -23.91 -1.18
CA HIS A 171 -2.43 -25.34 -1.12
C HIS A 171 -2.50 -25.80 0.33
N ARG A 172 -3.62 -26.39 0.72
CA ARG A 172 -3.68 -27.17 1.96
C ARG A 172 -3.21 -28.58 1.63
N ALA A 173 -2.13 -29.03 2.27
CA ALA A 173 -1.51 -30.35 2.03
C ALA A 173 -2.50 -31.53 2.19
N ASP A 174 -3.65 -31.27 2.82
CA ASP A 174 -4.64 -32.28 3.17
C ASP A 174 -6.05 -31.78 2.80
N ALA A 175 -6.61 -32.35 1.73
CA ALA A 175 -8.05 -32.47 1.45
C ALA A 175 -8.87 -31.33 0.81
N TYR A 176 -8.28 -30.26 0.25
CA TYR A 176 -9.03 -29.30 -0.58
C TYR A 176 -8.39 -29.09 -1.95
N PRO A 177 -9.17 -28.95 -3.04
CA PRO A 177 -8.64 -28.49 -4.31
C PRO A 177 -8.02 -27.11 -4.13
N ASP A 178 -7.04 -26.77 -4.97
CA ASP A 178 -6.50 -25.42 -5.04
C ASP A 178 -7.65 -24.42 -5.17
N VAL A 179 -7.85 -23.62 -4.12
CA VAL A 179 -8.79 -22.50 -4.14
C VAL A 179 -7.98 -21.23 -4.27
N ASP A 180 -8.50 -20.28 -5.04
CA ASP A 180 -7.94 -18.94 -5.06
C ASP A 180 -7.97 -18.38 -3.63
N SER A 181 -6.90 -17.71 -3.27
CA SER A 181 -6.72 -17.10 -1.95
C SER A 181 -5.95 -15.83 -2.05
N PHE A 182 -6.17 -14.93 -1.09
CA PHE A 182 -5.32 -13.77 -0.94
C PHE A 182 -4.53 -13.87 0.36
N GLU A 183 -3.26 -13.50 0.27
CA GLU A 183 -2.40 -13.30 1.42
C GLU A 183 -2.70 -11.94 2.03
N PHE A 184 -2.75 -11.87 3.35
CA PHE A 184 -2.97 -10.64 4.09
C PHE A 184 -1.94 -10.49 5.21
N GLU A 185 -1.78 -9.25 5.66
CA GLU A 185 -0.99 -8.88 6.82
C GLU A 185 -1.77 -7.91 7.69
N PHE A 186 -1.68 -8.06 9.01
CA PHE A 186 -2.16 -7.05 9.95
C PHE A 186 -1.23 -6.99 11.15
N GLU A 187 -1.38 -5.94 11.96
CA GLU A 187 -0.67 -5.77 13.20
C GLU A 187 -1.68 -5.67 14.34
N ALA A 188 -1.38 -6.36 15.43
CA ALA A 188 -2.03 -6.11 16.69
C ALA A 188 -1.01 -5.65 17.73
N SER A 189 -1.38 -4.60 18.48
CA SER A 189 -0.49 -3.97 19.46
C SER A 189 -0.92 -4.31 20.89
N ILE A 190 0.05 -4.67 21.72
CA ILE A 190 -0.07 -4.86 23.16
C ILE A 190 0.61 -3.69 23.88
N PRO A 191 0.15 -3.28 25.08
CA PRO A 191 0.81 -2.23 25.84
C PRO A 191 2.30 -2.55 26.06
N LYS A 192 3.18 -1.56 25.88
CA LYS A 192 4.65 -1.74 25.92
C LYS A 192 5.20 -2.34 27.22
N ASP A 193 4.47 -2.15 28.32
CA ASP A 193 4.86 -2.64 29.65
C ASP A 193 4.11 -3.91 30.07
N ALA A 194 3.32 -4.51 29.18
CA ALA A 194 2.48 -5.66 29.50
C ALA A 194 3.20 -6.98 29.20
N GLU A 195 3.21 -7.88 30.19
CA GLU A 195 3.67 -9.26 30.02
C GLU A 195 2.48 -10.17 29.69
N GLY A 196 2.58 -10.93 28.61
CA GLY A 196 1.57 -11.90 28.22
C GLY A 196 1.73 -12.37 26.78
N VAL A 197 0.65 -12.96 26.27
CA VAL A 197 0.57 -13.53 24.92
C VAL A 197 -0.55 -12.84 24.18
N ILE A 198 -0.31 -12.50 22.92
CA ILE A 198 -1.39 -12.14 22.00
C ILE A 198 -1.74 -13.35 21.16
N ILE A 199 -3.03 -13.64 21.12
CA ILE A 199 -3.62 -14.64 20.24
C ILE A 199 -4.38 -13.87 19.19
N ALA A 200 -4.05 -14.07 17.92
CA ALA A 200 -4.81 -13.49 16.82
C ALA A 200 -5.33 -14.61 15.91
N GLY A 201 -6.51 -14.42 15.33
CA GLY A 201 -7.08 -15.44 14.48
C GLY A 201 -8.20 -14.90 13.59
N ILE A 202 -8.73 -15.82 12.79
CA ILE A 202 -9.81 -15.54 11.85
C ILE A 202 -10.88 -16.59 11.99
N GLU A 203 -12.10 -16.12 12.18
CA GLU A 203 -13.30 -16.93 12.21
C GLU A 203 -14.16 -16.60 11.00
N ASP A 204 -14.86 -17.58 10.43
CA ASP A 204 -15.94 -17.30 9.51
C ASP A 204 -17.23 -16.90 10.26
N SER A 205 -18.27 -16.54 9.50
CA SER A 205 -19.62 -16.26 10.02
C SER A 205 -20.25 -17.39 10.85
N TRP A 206 -19.69 -18.60 10.85
CA TRP A 206 -20.16 -19.75 11.61
C TRP A 206 -19.29 -20.06 12.83
N GLY A 207 -18.28 -19.22 13.10
CA GLY A 207 -17.33 -19.43 14.20
C GLY A 207 -16.35 -20.58 13.93
N LEU A 208 -16.21 -21.01 12.67
CA LEU A 208 -15.21 -22.00 12.29
C LEU A 208 -13.87 -21.29 12.08
N PHE A 209 -12.85 -21.70 12.84
CA PHE A 209 -11.47 -21.26 12.63
C PHE A 209 -10.97 -21.68 11.26
N ILE A 210 -10.55 -20.71 10.45
CA ILE A 210 -10.28 -20.98 9.04
C ILE A 210 -8.89 -21.59 8.83
N SER A 211 -7.89 -21.25 9.64
CA SER A 211 -6.84 -22.18 10.10
C SER A 211 -5.73 -21.54 10.92
N ASP A 212 -5.59 -20.22 10.95
CA ASP A 212 -4.36 -19.63 11.51
C ASP A 212 -4.65 -18.89 12.81
N THR A 213 -4.56 -19.62 13.93
CA THR A 213 -4.40 -18.99 15.24
C THR A 213 -2.91 -18.69 15.44
N PHE A 214 -2.56 -17.41 15.38
CA PHE A 214 -1.22 -16.93 15.64
C PHE A 214 -1.07 -16.68 17.13
N SER A 215 0.05 -17.13 17.72
CA SER A 215 0.39 -16.78 19.09
C SER A 215 1.79 -16.19 19.15
N GLU A 216 1.89 -15.00 19.73
CA GLU A 216 3.17 -14.34 19.97
C GLU A 216 3.30 -13.90 21.42
N VAL A 217 4.48 -14.11 21.99
CA VAL A 217 4.81 -13.70 23.36
C VAL A 217 5.50 -12.33 23.32
N GLY A 218 5.18 -11.49 24.31
CA GLY A 218 5.89 -10.25 24.59
C GLY A 218 5.15 -8.99 24.18
N ALA A 219 5.57 -7.86 24.75
CA ALA A 219 4.94 -6.55 24.59
C ALA A 219 5.15 -5.93 23.19
N GLY A 220 4.33 -4.91 22.89
CA GLY A 220 4.46 -4.09 21.70
C GLY A 220 3.64 -4.58 20.50
N SER A 221 4.01 -4.09 19.33
CA SER A 221 3.38 -4.38 18.04
C SER A 221 3.80 -5.75 17.50
N LYS A 222 2.82 -6.62 17.20
CA LYS A 222 3.04 -7.93 16.59
C LYS A 222 2.38 -7.98 15.21
N ARG A 223 3.13 -8.45 14.21
CA ARG A 223 2.67 -8.53 12.82
C ARG A 223 2.31 -9.97 12.49
N PHE A 224 1.10 -10.13 11.98
CA PHE A 224 0.50 -11.42 11.63
C PHE A 224 0.26 -11.46 10.14
N SER A 225 0.57 -12.59 9.54
CA SER A 225 0.35 -12.83 8.11
C SER A 225 -0.29 -14.19 7.93
N GLY A 226 -1.26 -14.29 7.03
CA GLY A 226 -1.93 -15.54 6.71
C GLY A 226 -2.53 -15.51 5.32
N SER A 227 -3.30 -16.54 4.99
CA SER A 227 -4.00 -16.63 3.72
C SER A 227 -5.46 -16.97 3.94
N LEU A 228 -6.34 -16.29 3.20
CA LEU A 228 -7.76 -16.56 3.22
C LEU A 228 -8.21 -17.12 1.87
N PRO A 229 -8.93 -18.26 1.85
CA PRO A 229 -9.57 -18.70 0.63
C PRO A 229 -10.57 -17.64 0.17
N MET A 230 -10.81 -17.54 -1.13
CA MET A 230 -11.81 -16.67 -1.75
C MET A 230 -13.14 -17.44 -1.90
N PRO A 231 -14.05 -17.43 -0.91
CA PRO A 231 -15.36 -18.05 -1.07
C PRO A 231 -16.30 -17.19 -1.93
N ALA A 232 -17.40 -17.79 -2.37
CA ALA A 232 -18.61 -17.02 -2.66
C ALA A 232 -19.04 -16.28 -1.38
N GLU A 233 -19.32 -14.98 -1.52
CA GLU A 233 -19.70 -14.02 -0.47
C GLU A 233 -19.74 -14.52 0.98
N ARG A 234 -18.72 -14.15 1.77
CA ARG A 234 -18.55 -14.60 3.16
C ARG A 234 -18.02 -13.48 4.05
N GLU A 235 -18.52 -13.44 5.27
CA GLU A 235 -18.02 -12.57 6.34
C GLU A 235 -16.93 -13.32 7.12
N PHE A 236 -15.86 -12.59 7.46
CA PHE A 236 -14.74 -13.03 8.27
C PHE A 236 -14.57 -12.08 9.45
N LEU A 237 -14.36 -12.66 10.64
CA LEU A 237 -14.04 -11.94 11.86
C LEU A 237 -12.56 -12.12 12.17
N PHE A 238 -11.79 -11.05 12.04
CA PHE A 238 -10.43 -10.97 12.52
C PHE A 238 -10.49 -10.58 13.99
N TYR A 239 -9.81 -11.30 14.86
CA TYR A 239 -9.79 -11.01 16.28
C TYR A 239 -8.37 -11.13 16.85
N ALA A 240 -8.11 -10.37 17.90
CA ALA A 240 -6.88 -10.43 18.68
C ALA A 240 -7.23 -10.26 20.14
N GLU A 241 -6.69 -11.17 20.94
CA GLU A 241 -6.91 -11.26 22.36
C GLU A 241 -5.56 -11.22 23.07
N PHE A 242 -5.43 -10.33 24.04
CA PHE A 242 -4.26 -10.27 24.91
C PHE A 242 -4.56 -11.01 26.21
N ILE A 243 -3.77 -12.05 26.48
CA ILE A 243 -3.88 -12.89 27.66
C ILE A 243 -2.68 -12.62 28.56
N SER A 244 -2.94 -12.26 29.81
CA SER A 244 -1.91 -12.08 30.84
C SER A 244 -2.35 -12.77 32.13
N ASN A 245 -1.44 -13.57 32.69
CA ASN A 245 -1.70 -14.41 33.88
C ASN A 245 -2.92 -15.33 33.72
N GLY A 246 -3.12 -15.86 32.51
CA GLY A 246 -4.25 -16.77 32.20
C GLY A 246 -5.61 -16.08 32.07
N GLU A 247 -5.68 -14.76 32.15
CA GLU A 247 -6.91 -13.97 32.01
C GLU A 247 -6.85 -13.09 30.76
N SER A 248 -7.98 -12.97 30.06
CA SER A 248 -8.16 -12.00 28.99
C SER A 248 -8.08 -10.58 29.55
N ARG A 249 -7.16 -9.78 29.04
CA ARG A 249 -6.93 -8.38 29.44
C ARG A 249 -7.33 -7.38 28.38
N GLY A 250 -7.58 -7.84 27.16
CA GLY A 250 -8.03 -7.01 26.07
C GLY A 250 -8.42 -7.85 24.87
N HIS A 251 -9.45 -7.39 24.16
CA HIS A 251 -9.96 -8.01 22.95
C HIS A 251 -10.21 -6.91 21.93
N ALA A 252 -9.87 -7.18 20.69
CA ALA A 252 -10.24 -6.35 19.57
C ALA A 252 -10.69 -7.24 18.42
N GLU A 253 -11.57 -6.70 17.59
CA GLU A 253 -12.08 -7.43 16.44
C GLU A 253 -12.35 -6.50 15.26
N LYS A 254 -12.29 -7.08 14.06
CA LYS A 254 -12.59 -6.42 12.81
C LYS A 254 -13.32 -7.40 11.89
N ARG A 255 -14.54 -7.03 11.52
CA ARG A 255 -15.33 -7.78 10.54
C ARG A 255 -14.98 -7.30 9.15
N ILE A 256 -14.75 -8.24 8.24
CA ILE A 256 -14.62 -7.96 6.82
C ILE A 256 -15.61 -8.84 6.06
N THR A 257 -16.26 -8.29 5.05
CA THR A 257 -17.07 -9.07 4.13
C THR A 257 -16.33 -9.17 2.81
N ILE A 258 -16.07 -10.40 2.38
CA ILE A 258 -15.49 -10.69 1.08
C ILE A 258 -16.62 -11.18 0.22
N SER A 259 -17.12 -10.33 -0.68
CA SER A 259 -18.21 -10.69 -1.58
C SER A 259 -17.67 -11.00 -2.98
N ASN A 260 -18.31 -11.94 -3.67
CA ASN A 260 -18.13 -12.15 -5.12
C ASN A 260 -19.44 -11.84 -5.90
N ASN A 261 -20.56 -11.56 -5.20
CA ASN A 261 -21.91 -11.58 -5.79
C ASN A 261 -22.54 -10.20 -6.08
N ARG A 262 -21.82 -9.08 -5.92
CA ARG A 262 -22.22 -7.77 -6.48
C ARG A 262 -21.35 -7.31 -7.66
N TYR A 263 -20.55 -8.23 -8.19
CA TYR A 263 -19.65 -8.00 -9.31
C TYR A 263 -20.22 -8.73 -10.53
N SER A 264 -21.08 -8.04 -11.29
CA SER A 264 -21.38 -8.52 -12.62
C SER A 264 -20.13 -8.38 -13.48
N ALA A 265 -19.38 -9.47 -13.66
CA ALA A 265 -18.43 -9.63 -14.75
C ALA A 265 -17.32 -8.56 -14.92
N SER A 266 -16.83 -7.91 -13.85
CA SER A 266 -15.78 -6.89 -14.02
C SER A 266 -14.56 -7.00 -13.10
N ALA A 267 -14.54 -7.84 -12.07
CA ALA A 267 -13.29 -8.20 -11.39
C ALA A 267 -12.66 -9.38 -12.12
N GLU A 268 -11.74 -9.08 -13.04
CA GLU A 268 -11.08 -10.10 -13.87
C GLU A 268 -10.02 -10.88 -13.08
N ASP A 269 -9.51 -10.35 -11.96
CA ASP A 269 -8.47 -10.98 -11.16
C ASP A 269 -8.44 -10.57 -9.68
N ILE A 270 -7.52 -11.19 -8.95
CA ILE A 270 -7.30 -11.03 -7.51
C ILE A 270 -6.82 -9.61 -7.12
N GLU A 271 -6.17 -8.87 -8.02
CA GLU A 271 -5.68 -7.52 -7.73
C GLU A 271 -6.85 -6.53 -7.57
N GLU A 272 -7.95 -6.73 -8.29
CA GLU A 272 -9.17 -5.94 -8.12
C GLU A 272 -9.87 -6.21 -6.77
N VAL A 273 -9.73 -7.42 -6.23
CA VAL A 273 -10.25 -7.76 -4.89
C VAL A 273 -9.41 -7.12 -3.79
N ILE A 274 -8.09 -7.06 -3.98
CA ILE A 274 -7.13 -6.40 -3.09
C ILE A 274 -7.43 -4.89 -3.00
N ASP A 275 -7.71 -4.23 -4.12
CA ASP A 275 -8.11 -2.82 -4.18
C ASP A 275 -9.40 -2.52 -3.40
N GLN A 276 -10.31 -3.50 -3.31
CA GLN A 276 -11.59 -3.35 -2.61
C GLN A 276 -11.47 -3.59 -1.10
N LEU A 277 -10.53 -4.42 -0.66
CA LEU A 277 -10.24 -4.61 0.77
C LEU A 277 -9.55 -3.38 1.40
N ASP A 278 -8.88 -2.54 0.59
CA ASP A 278 -8.26 -1.26 1.00
C ASP A 278 -9.28 -0.25 1.62
N LEU A 279 -10.59 -0.49 1.43
CA LEU A 279 -11.69 0.33 1.97
C LEU A 279 -12.19 -0.10 3.36
N ILE A 280 -11.79 -1.27 3.90
CA ILE A 280 -12.39 -1.82 5.14
C ILE A 280 -11.75 -1.21 6.41
N GLY A 281 -10.95 -0.17 6.27
CA GLY A 281 -10.35 0.55 7.39
C GLY A 281 -10.73 2.01 7.42
N THR A 282 -11.99 2.38 7.68
CA THR A 282 -12.36 3.64 8.40
C THR A 282 -13.88 3.86 8.52
N ARG A 283 -14.46 3.48 9.67
CA ARG A 283 -15.65 4.05 10.36
C ARG A 283 -16.99 4.26 9.60
N LYS A 284 -17.12 4.13 8.27
CA LYS A 284 -18.36 4.46 7.54
C LYS A 284 -19.45 3.39 7.64
N GLU A 285 -19.07 2.12 7.79
CA GLU A 285 -20.02 0.98 7.86
C GLU A 285 -20.83 0.92 9.16
N ILE A 286 -20.37 1.54 10.24
CA ILE A 286 -21.08 1.55 11.55
C ILE A 286 -22.34 2.44 11.53
N ARG A 287 -22.44 3.40 10.61
CA ARG A 287 -23.56 4.35 10.58
C ARG A 287 -24.68 3.91 9.64
N GLU A 288 -24.37 3.19 8.56
CA GLU A 288 -25.37 2.79 7.55
C GLU A 288 -26.15 1.53 7.97
N MET A 289 -25.62 0.68 8.85
CA MET A 289 -26.35 -0.47 9.44
C MET A 289 -27.30 -0.12 10.59
N ARG A 290 -27.35 1.13 11.07
CA ARG A 290 -28.34 1.60 12.07
C ARG A 290 -29.53 2.33 11.45
N SER A 291 -29.58 2.43 10.12
CA SER A 291 -30.65 3.09 9.37
C SER A 291 -31.25 2.22 8.27
N ALA A 292 -31.07 0.90 8.34
CA ALA A 292 -31.79 -0.10 7.55
C ALA A 292 -32.47 -1.09 8.49
#